data_AF-A0A3E0TPP7-F1
#
_entry.id   AF-A0A3E0TPP7-F1
#
_cell.length_a   1.000
_cell.length_b   1.000
_cell.length_c   1.000
_cell.angle_alpha   90.00
_cell.angle_beta   90.00
_cell.angle_gamma   90.00
#
_symmetry.space_group_name_H-M   'P 1'
#
loop_
_entity.id
_entity.type
_entity.pdbx_description
1 polymer ?
#
loop_
_entity_poly.entity_id
_entity_poly.type
_entity_poly.pdbx_seq_one_letter_code
_entity_poly.pdbx_strand_id
1 'polypeptide(L)'
;MTLKDKAQKPSPVPASKEPSRKGHSRKGHAQKEKAVKSSYHHGDLRPTLLNAASEMINAGGVEALSLRKLAEQVGVSRTATYHHFKDKHDLLCAVAAEGFLRWQNIEQDIFNDTKKPITERYRQFIFQYIDFAANNPAIYDLMFGHTLWKHDHSNQELRDIAYPVFQHQVEMTKAWQQAGILPASENTLRLAQVTWGTMHGIARLLIDGIYADASNIEEMCECAVNVFLAKST
;
A
#
# COMPACT_ATOMS: atom_id res chain seq x y z
N MET A 1 -34.61 13.39 25.97
CA MET A 1 -34.87 12.02 26.43
C MET A 1 -33.57 11.26 26.27
N THR A 2 -32.82 11.12 27.35
CA THR A 2 -31.41 10.73 27.37
C THR A 2 -31.32 9.25 27.75
N LEU A 3 -30.77 8.41 26.89
CA LEU A 3 -30.51 7.01 27.21
C LEU A 3 -29.01 6.76 27.01
N LYS A 4 -28.29 6.99 28.11
CA LYS A 4 -27.02 6.32 28.40
C LYS A 4 -27.40 4.93 28.89
N ASP A 5 -26.94 3.88 28.22
CA ASP A 5 -26.80 2.60 28.89
C ASP A 5 -25.45 1.96 28.57
N LYS A 6 -24.79 1.60 29.67
CA LYS A 6 -23.49 0.96 29.76
C LYS A 6 -23.68 -0.53 29.52
N ALA A 7 -22.94 -1.10 28.59
CA ALA A 7 -22.75 -2.55 28.50
C ALA A 7 -21.34 -2.94 28.96
N GLN A 8 -21.33 -3.47 30.18
CA GLN A 8 -20.40 -4.40 30.83
C GLN A 8 -19.23 -4.97 30.01
N LYS A 9 -17.99 -4.79 30.51
CA LYS A 9 -16.81 -5.60 30.14
C LYS A 9 -16.90 -7.00 30.79
N PRO A 10 -16.58 -8.11 30.09
CA PRO A 10 -16.43 -9.41 30.72
C PRO A 10 -15.09 -9.53 31.48
N SER A 11 -15.17 -10.13 32.67
CA SER A 11 -14.05 -10.49 33.55
C SER A 11 -13.30 -11.76 33.08
N PRO A 12 -12.04 -11.98 33.52
CA PRO A 12 -11.08 -12.86 32.86
C PRO A 12 -11.27 -14.36 33.16
N VAL A 13 -10.88 -15.19 32.19
CA VAL A 13 -10.85 -16.65 32.27
C VAL A 13 -9.67 -17.12 33.14
N PRO A 14 -9.81 -18.16 34.00
CA PRO A 14 -8.75 -18.61 34.90
C PRO A 14 -7.67 -19.44 34.17
N ALA A 15 -6.43 -19.30 34.63
CA ALA A 15 -5.25 -20.04 34.18
C ALA A 15 -5.33 -21.55 34.52
N SER A 16 -5.11 -22.40 33.51
CA SER A 16 -4.91 -23.84 33.68
C SER A 16 -3.43 -24.19 33.81
N LYS A 17 -3.13 -24.96 34.86
CA LYS A 17 -1.82 -25.36 35.37
C LYS A 17 -1.06 -26.33 34.44
N GLU A 18 0.24 -26.10 34.27
CA GLU A 18 1.22 -27.08 33.78
C GLU A 18 1.49 -28.17 34.82
N PRO A 19 1.75 -29.42 34.41
CA PRO A 19 2.43 -30.40 35.25
C PRO A 19 3.93 -30.50 34.94
N SER A 20 4.72 -30.26 35.98
CA SER A 20 6.14 -30.59 36.10
C SER A 20 6.41 -32.10 35.98
N ARG A 21 7.41 -32.50 35.17
CA ARG A 21 8.13 -33.77 35.34
C ARG A 21 9.63 -33.61 35.11
N LYS A 22 10.39 -34.08 36.10
CA LYS A 22 11.86 -34.14 36.15
C LYS A 22 12.44 -35.24 35.25
N GLY A 23 13.49 -34.86 34.53
CA GLY A 23 14.78 -35.56 34.34
C GLY A 23 14.80 -37.03 33.98
N HIS A 24 15.29 -37.34 32.77
CA HIS A 24 16.16 -38.50 32.50
C HIS A 24 17.23 -38.10 31.48
N SER A 25 18.49 -38.24 31.90
CA SER A 25 19.71 -38.04 31.10
C SER A 25 19.88 -39.18 30.09
N ARG A 26 20.00 -38.85 28.80
CA ARG A 26 20.69 -39.70 27.80
C ARG A 26 21.44 -38.82 26.80
N LYS A 27 22.75 -39.05 26.72
CA LYS A 27 23.69 -38.50 25.74
C LYS A 27 23.34 -39.00 24.34
N GLY A 28 23.36 -38.13 23.34
CA GLY A 28 23.26 -38.51 21.93
C GLY A 28 23.35 -37.32 20.99
N HIS A 29 24.50 -37.19 20.31
CA HIS A 29 24.77 -36.44 19.08
C HIS A 29 24.13 -35.05 18.88
N ALA A 30 24.96 -34.02 19.07
CA ALA A 30 24.71 -32.66 18.59
C ALA A 30 24.56 -32.63 17.06
N GLN A 31 23.32 -32.61 16.58
CA GLN A 31 23.01 -32.15 15.23
C GLN A 31 22.99 -30.62 15.26
N LYS A 32 23.92 -30.00 14.53
CA LYS A 32 23.85 -28.57 14.20
C LYS A 32 22.55 -28.33 13.44
N GLU A 33 21.56 -27.74 14.11
CA GLU A 33 20.45 -27.09 13.43
C GLU A 33 21.03 -26.00 12.54
N LYS A 34 21.04 -26.25 11.23
CA LYS A 34 21.26 -25.22 10.24
C LYS A 34 20.07 -24.26 10.38
N ALA A 35 20.31 -23.13 11.05
CA ALA A 35 19.45 -21.97 10.94
C ALA A 35 19.17 -21.75 9.45
N VAL A 36 17.90 -21.89 9.08
CA VAL A 36 17.41 -21.52 7.75
C VAL A 36 17.67 -20.03 7.64
N LYS A 37 18.78 -19.67 7.00
CA LYS A 37 19.03 -18.30 6.59
C LYS A 37 17.89 -17.94 5.65
N SER A 38 16.94 -17.17 6.16
CA SER A 38 16.02 -16.40 5.33
C SER A 38 16.90 -15.70 4.30
N SER A 39 16.69 -16.05 3.03
CA SER A 39 17.36 -15.44 1.89
C SER A 39 16.83 -14.02 1.74
N TYR A 40 17.19 -13.15 2.67
CA TYR A 40 17.12 -11.71 2.46
C TYR A 40 18.09 -11.43 1.30
N HIS A 41 17.56 -10.94 0.18
CA HIS A 41 18.35 -10.65 -1.01
C HIS A 41 19.34 -9.51 -0.72
N HIS A 42 20.52 -9.84 -0.18
CA HIS A 42 21.68 -8.94 -0.11
C HIS A 42 22.28 -8.61 -1.50
N GLY A 43 21.56 -8.90 -2.59
CA GLY A 43 22.07 -8.78 -3.96
C GLY A 43 21.90 -7.40 -4.59
N ASP A 44 20.90 -6.63 -4.16
CA ASP A 44 20.66 -5.29 -4.71
C ASP A 44 20.53 -4.25 -3.60
N LEU A 45 21.48 -3.32 -3.59
CA LEU A 45 21.55 -2.24 -2.61
C LEU A 45 20.40 -1.25 -2.79
N ARG A 46 19.94 -1.02 -4.02
CA ARG A 46 18.92 0.01 -4.29
C ARG A 46 17.55 -0.34 -3.68
N PRO A 47 16.97 -1.55 -3.88
CA PRO A 47 15.75 -1.97 -3.19
C PRO A 47 15.89 -1.96 -1.67
N THR A 48 17.07 -2.35 -1.15
CA THR A 48 17.34 -2.32 0.29
C THR A 48 17.25 -0.89 0.84
N LEU A 49 17.86 0.08 0.14
CA LEU A 49 17.78 1.50 0.48
C LEU A 49 16.34 2.04 0.38
N LEU A 50 15.57 1.66 -0.65
CA LEU A 50 14.17 2.11 -0.82
C LEU A 50 13.25 1.57 0.27
N ASN A 51 13.41 0.31 0.67
CA ASN A 51 12.64 -0.29 1.76
C ASN A 51 12.93 0.41 3.09
N ALA A 52 14.22 0.58 3.43
CA ALA A 52 14.60 1.29 4.64
C ALA A 52 14.15 2.76 4.63
N ALA A 53 14.23 3.44 3.48
CA ALA A 53 13.72 4.81 3.35
C ALA A 53 12.20 4.88 3.57
N SER A 54 11.44 3.93 3.03
CA SER A 54 9.99 3.83 3.23
C SER A 54 9.63 3.63 4.71
N GLU A 55 10.36 2.76 5.42
CA GLU A 55 10.19 2.54 6.86
C GLU A 55 10.48 3.81 7.67
N MET A 56 11.56 4.53 7.35
CA MET A 56 11.90 5.80 8.00
C MET A 56 10.82 6.86 7.79
N ILE A 57 10.29 6.95 6.57
CA ILE A 57 9.22 7.89 6.21
C ILE A 57 7.93 7.55 6.95
N ASN A 58 7.56 6.26 7.03
CA ASN A 58 6.39 5.83 7.79
C ASN A 58 6.52 6.11 9.30
N ALA A 59 7.73 6.00 9.87
CA ALA A 59 7.97 6.20 11.29
C ALA A 59 8.06 7.68 11.71
N GLY A 60 8.56 8.56 10.85
CA GLY A 60 8.89 9.95 11.24
C GLY A 60 8.65 11.00 10.15
N GLY A 61 7.94 10.64 9.09
CA GLY A 61 7.70 11.50 7.93
C GLY A 61 8.96 11.75 7.10
N VAL A 62 8.79 12.55 6.04
CA VAL A 62 9.87 12.93 5.12
C VAL A 62 11.03 13.63 5.85
N GLU A 63 10.77 14.36 6.93
CA GLU A 63 11.79 15.07 7.71
C GLU A 63 12.74 14.14 8.47
N ALA A 64 12.31 12.92 8.80
CA ALA A 64 13.19 11.93 9.42
C ALA A 64 14.27 11.42 8.45
N LEU A 65 14.01 11.50 7.13
CA LEU A 65 14.86 10.95 6.08
C LEU A 65 16.03 11.88 5.72
N SER A 66 17.23 11.30 5.70
CA SER A 66 18.41 11.86 5.04
C SER A 66 19.29 10.74 4.51
N LEU A 67 20.05 10.96 3.45
CA LEU A 67 20.96 9.95 2.89
C LEU A 67 21.97 9.45 3.92
N ARG A 68 22.41 10.32 4.84
CA ARG A 68 23.31 9.92 5.95
C ARG A 68 22.64 8.94 6.90
N LYS A 69 21.47 9.28 7.43
CA LYS A 69 20.72 8.41 8.37
C LYS A 69 20.34 7.10 7.69
N LEU A 70 19.97 7.14 6.41
CA LEU A 70 19.65 5.95 5.62
C LEU A 70 20.86 5.02 5.49
N ALA A 71 22.03 5.56 5.13
CA ALA A 71 23.27 4.78 5.04
C ALA A 71 23.63 4.13 6.39
N GLU A 72 23.49 4.88 7.48
CA GLU A 72 23.71 4.40 8.85
C GLU A 72 22.73 3.26 9.21
N GLN A 73 21.43 3.42 8.89
CA GLN A 73 20.40 2.41 9.17
C GLN A 73 20.61 1.13 8.37
N VAL A 74 21.01 1.23 7.10
CA VAL A 74 21.25 0.07 6.22
C VAL A 74 22.64 -0.56 6.46
N GLY A 75 23.55 0.14 7.13
CA GLY A 75 24.90 -0.35 7.42
C GLY A 75 25.87 -0.25 6.25
N VAL A 76 25.70 0.77 5.39
CA VAL A 76 26.53 1.01 4.21
C VAL A 76 27.24 2.37 4.27
N SER A 77 28.23 2.58 3.41
CA SER A 77 28.89 3.89 3.31
C SER A 77 27.95 4.93 2.69
N ARG A 78 28.11 6.20 3.07
CA ARG A 78 27.36 7.28 2.42
C ARG A 78 27.61 7.32 0.92
N THR A 79 28.84 7.08 0.49
CA THR A 79 29.23 7.02 -0.92
C THR A 79 28.42 5.97 -1.68
N ALA A 80 28.17 4.80 -1.09
CA ALA A 80 27.34 3.77 -1.70
C ALA A 80 25.89 4.25 -1.89
N THR A 81 25.33 4.98 -0.93
CA THR A 81 23.99 5.59 -1.09
C THR A 81 23.99 6.68 -2.17
N TYR A 82 25.01 7.54 -2.20
CA TYR A 82 25.14 8.61 -3.22
C TYR A 82 25.33 8.08 -4.65
N HIS A 83 25.82 6.83 -4.82
CA HIS A 83 25.85 6.18 -6.13
C HIS A 83 24.45 5.86 -6.68
N HIS A 84 23.46 5.70 -5.80
CA HIS A 84 22.08 5.40 -6.19
C HIS A 84 21.17 6.65 -6.19
N PHE A 85 21.41 7.59 -5.28
CA PHE A 85 20.56 8.77 -5.12
C PHE A 85 21.43 10.02 -4.97
N LYS A 86 21.23 10.98 -5.88
CA LYS A 86 22.05 12.21 -5.90
C LYS A 86 21.85 13.05 -4.66
N ASP A 87 20.61 13.14 -4.18
CA ASP A 87 20.21 13.90 -3.02
C ASP A 87 18.94 13.32 -2.38
N LYS A 88 18.42 13.99 -1.35
CA LYS A 88 17.18 13.58 -0.67
C LYS A 88 15.98 13.61 -1.63
N HIS A 89 15.93 14.56 -2.55
CA HIS A 89 14.81 14.73 -3.46
C HIS A 89 14.76 13.58 -4.49
N ASP A 90 15.90 13.18 -5.04
CA ASP A 90 16.04 12.03 -5.92
C ASP A 90 15.57 10.73 -5.24
N LEU A 91 15.94 10.55 -3.97
CA LEU A 91 15.45 9.43 -3.14
C LEU A 91 13.93 9.48 -2.94
N LEU A 92 13.34 10.65 -2.67
CA LEU A 92 11.89 10.78 -2.50
C LEU A 92 11.12 10.47 -3.79
N CYS A 93 11.63 10.91 -4.95
CA CYS A 93 11.06 10.54 -6.25
C CYS A 93 11.11 9.02 -6.48
N ALA A 94 12.24 8.38 -6.14
CA ALA A 94 12.38 6.94 -6.27
C ALA A 94 11.45 6.15 -5.32
N VAL A 95 11.25 6.63 -4.09
CA VAL A 95 10.27 6.04 -3.16
C VAL A 95 8.84 6.20 -3.68
N ALA A 96 8.49 7.37 -4.24
CA ALA A 96 7.18 7.57 -4.86
C ALA A 96 6.97 6.63 -6.06
N ALA A 97 7.99 6.47 -6.91
CA ALA A 97 7.95 5.58 -8.07
C ALA A 97 7.75 4.11 -7.65
N GLU A 98 8.45 3.68 -6.60
CA GLU A 98 8.25 2.36 -5.98
C GLU A 98 6.82 2.19 -5.44
N GLY A 99 6.23 3.24 -4.87
CA GLY A 99 4.81 3.24 -4.47
C GLY A 99 3.87 2.98 -5.65
N PHE A 100 4.11 3.63 -6.80
CA PHE A 100 3.35 3.38 -8.03
C PHE A 100 3.51 1.96 -8.55
N LEU A 101 4.73 1.40 -8.53
CA LEU A 101 4.97 0.00 -8.93
C LEU A 101 4.25 -1.00 -8.02
N ARG A 102 4.26 -0.75 -6.71
CA ARG A 102 3.51 -1.59 -5.74
C ARG A 102 2.02 -1.57 -6.02
N TRP A 103 1.46 -0.38 -6.24
CA TRP A 103 0.05 -0.25 -6.63
C TRP A 103 -0.23 -0.98 -7.96
N GLN A 104 0.63 -0.81 -8.95
CA GLN A 104 0.50 -1.47 -10.25
C GLN A 104 0.48 -3.00 -10.13
N ASN A 105 1.32 -3.57 -9.28
CA ASN A 105 1.32 -5.02 -9.04
C ASN A 105 -0.01 -5.48 -8.41
N ILE A 106 -0.53 -4.74 -7.43
CA ILE A 106 -1.81 -5.05 -6.78
C ILE A 106 -2.97 -4.99 -7.80
N GLU A 107 -3.07 -3.93 -8.59
CA GLU A 107 -4.14 -3.80 -9.58
C GLU A 107 -4.06 -4.87 -10.68
N GLN A 108 -2.84 -5.26 -11.09
CA GLN A 108 -2.63 -6.35 -12.05
C GLN A 108 -3.06 -7.70 -11.50
N ASP A 109 -2.72 -8.01 -10.25
CA ASP A 109 -3.14 -9.26 -9.60
C ASP A 109 -4.68 -9.35 -9.52
N ILE A 110 -5.34 -8.25 -9.15
CA ILE A 110 -6.81 -8.15 -9.12
C ILE A 110 -7.39 -8.32 -10.53
N PHE A 111 -6.81 -7.66 -11.52
CA PHE A 111 -7.31 -7.72 -12.88
C PHE A 111 -7.09 -9.09 -13.54
N ASN A 112 -6.05 -9.82 -13.16
CA ASN A 112 -5.73 -11.13 -13.73
C ASN A 112 -6.33 -12.32 -12.97
N ASP A 113 -7.00 -12.10 -11.83
CA ASP A 113 -7.67 -13.15 -11.05
C ASP A 113 -8.97 -13.64 -11.71
N THR A 114 -8.81 -14.45 -12.75
CA THR A 114 -9.92 -15.04 -13.52
C THR A 114 -10.78 -16.05 -12.73
N LYS A 115 -10.40 -16.37 -11.48
CA LYS A 115 -11.20 -17.22 -10.60
C LYS A 115 -12.36 -16.48 -9.97
N LYS A 116 -12.35 -15.14 -9.98
CA LYS A 116 -13.42 -14.29 -9.43
C LYS A 116 -14.28 -13.68 -10.53
N PRO A 117 -15.58 -13.44 -10.27
CA PRO A 117 -16.42 -12.64 -11.16
C PRO A 117 -15.79 -11.27 -11.43
N ILE A 118 -15.98 -10.75 -12.65
CA ILE A 118 -15.39 -9.46 -13.04
C ILE A 118 -15.91 -8.27 -12.20
N THR A 119 -17.15 -8.34 -11.71
CA THR A 119 -17.72 -7.37 -10.77
C THR A 119 -17.00 -7.41 -9.41
N GLU A 120 -16.68 -8.60 -8.90
CA GLU A 120 -15.91 -8.76 -7.67
C GLU A 120 -14.47 -8.26 -7.84
N ARG A 121 -13.86 -8.46 -9.01
CA ARG A 121 -12.55 -7.86 -9.30
C ARG A 121 -12.59 -6.33 -9.29
N TYR A 122 -13.62 -5.72 -9.88
CA TYR A 122 -13.80 -4.27 -9.83
C TYR A 122 -14.02 -3.76 -8.40
N ARG A 123 -14.83 -4.48 -7.62
CA ARG A 123 -14.99 -4.22 -6.18
C ARG A 123 -13.64 -4.27 -5.46
N GLN A 124 -12.86 -5.32 -5.65
CA GLN A 124 -11.53 -5.45 -5.05
C GLN A 124 -10.57 -4.35 -5.47
N PHE A 125 -10.62 -3.90 -6.72
CA PHE A 125 -9.81 -2.78 -7.18
C PHE A 125 -10.06 -1.51 -6.36
N ILE A 126 -11.33 -1.15 -6.11
CA ILE A 126 -11.67 0.02 -5.28
C ILE A 126 -11.21 -0.19 -3.84
N PHE A 127 -11.53 -1.32 -3.23
CA PHE A 127 -11.19 -1.59 -1.83
C PHE A 127 -9.67 -1.60 -1.60
N GLN A 128 -8.92 -2.27 -2.48
CA GLN A 128 -7.47 -2.37 -2.36
C GLN A 128 -6.78 -1.03 -2.62
N TYR A 129 -7.35 -0.12 -3.43
CA TYR A 129 -6.83 1.23 -3.58
C TYR A 129 -6.89 1.99 -2.25
N ILE A 130 -8.02 1.93 -1.56
CA ILE A 130 -8.23 2.61 -0.28
C ILE A 130 -7.39 1.97 0.82
N ASP A 131 -7.34 0.63 0.87
CA ASP A 131 -6.50 -0.10 1.82
C ASP A 131 -4.99 0.19 1.62
N PHE A 132 -4.54 0.24 0.37
CA PHE A 132 -3.17 0.63 0.05
C PHE A 132 -2.85 2.03 0.57
N ALA A 133 -3.74 3.00 0.35
CA ALA A 133 -3.56 4.37 0.83
C ALA A 133 -3.55 4.44 2.37
N ALA A 134 -4.48 3.75 3.03
CA ALA A 134 -4.65 3.73 4.48
C ALA A 134 -3.44 3.13 5.20
N ASN A 135 -2.88 2.05 4.65
CA ASN A 135 -1.73 1.35 5.23
C ASN A 135 -0.40 2.01 4.88
N ASN A 136 -0.38 2.96 3.94
CA ASN A 136 0.84 3.61 3.46
C ASN A 136 0.68 5.14 3.31
N PRO A 137 0.18 5.88 4.32
CA PRO A 137 -0.21 7.28 4.16
C PRO A 137 0.95 8.18 3.72
N ALA A 138 2.13 7.98 4.31
CA ALA A 138 3.31 8.79 3.98
C ALA A 138 3.88 8.48 2.59
N ILE A 139 3.75 7.24 2.10
CA ILE A 139 4.10 6.87 0.72
C ILE A 139 3.06 7.43 -0.25
N TYR A 140 1.77 7.34 0.10
CA TYR A 140 0.67 7.88 -0.67
C TYR A 140 0.79 9.41 -0.85
N ASP A 141 1.21 10.11 0.21
CA ASP A 141 1.56 11.53 0.17
C ASP A 141 2.71 11.82 -0.80
N LEU A 142 3.70 10.93 -0.94
CA LEU A 142 4.76 11.11 -1.94
C LEU A 142 4.26 10.83 -3.36
N MET A 143 3.43 9.80 -3.54
CA MET A 143 2.88 9.43 -4.84
C MET A 143 2.00 10.52 -5.45
N PHE A 144 1.21 11.22 -4.64
CA PHE A 144 0.21 12.18 -5.16
C PHE A 144 0.36 13.60 -4.60
N GLY A 145 1.30 13.81 -3.67
CA GLY A 145 1.40 15.07 -2.94
C GLY A 145 2.05 16.20 -3.71
N HIS A 146 1.75 17.39 -3.21
CA HIS A 146 2.20 18.67 -3.73
C HIS A 146 3.71 18.77 -3.92
N THR A 147 4.48 18.17 -3.00
CA THR A 147 5.94 18.32 -2.91
C THR A 147 6.66 17.86 -4.16
N LEU A 148 6.20 16.76 -4.79
CA LEU A 148 6.84 16.20 -5.98
C LEU A 148 6.19 16.65 -7.28
N TRP A 149 4.88 16.93 -7.30
CA TRP A 149 4.18 17.18 -8.57
C TRP A 149 4.00 18.65 -8.92
N LYS A 150 3.96 19.56 -7.94
CA LYS A 150 3.81 20.99 -8.25
C LYS A 150 5.12 21.56 -8.80
N HIS A 151 5.00 22.49 -9.74
CA HIS A 151 6.12 23.18 -10.38
C HIS A 151 7.10 22.23 -11.11
N ASP A 152 6.62 21.07 -11.59
CA ASP A 152 7.42 20.07 -12.32
C ASP A 152 8.66 19.59 -11.54
N HIS A 153 8.50 19.47 -10.21
CA HIS A 153 9.55 18.96 -9.34
C HIS A 153 9.76 17.44 -9.47
N SER A 154 8.89 16.71 -10.17
CA SER A 154 9.06 15.27 -10.37
C SER A 154 10.29 15.03 -11.24
N ASN A 155 11.17 14.10 -10.85
CA ASN A 155 12.28 13.72 -11.72
C ASN A 155 11.79 12.82 -12.87
N GLN A 156 12.68 12.51 -13.82
CA GLN A 156 12.33 11.68 -14.98
C GLN A 156 11.91 10.26 -14.58
N GLU A 157 12.61 9.65 -13.62
CA GLU A 157 12.31 8.30 -13.15
C GLU A 157 10.87 8.17 -12.63
N LEU A 158 10.44 9.13 -11.80
CA LEU A 158 9.08 9.13 -11.27
C LEU A 158 8.05 9.25 -12.40
N ARG A 159 8.27 10.13 -13.38
CA ARG A 159 7.34 10.30 -14.51
C ARG A 159 7.28 9.07 -15.41
N ASP A 160 8.42 8.43 -15.67
CA ASP A 160 8.54 7.23 -16.49
C ASP A 160 7.77 6.04 -15.89
N ILE A 161 7.53 6.04 -14.58
CA ILE A 161 6.74 5.03 -13.89
C ILE A 161 5.29 5.47 -13.70
N ALA A 162 5.06 6.66 -13.15
CA ALA A 162 3.72 7.12 -12.77
C ALA A 162 2.77 7.27 -13.98
N TYR A 163 3.27 7.77 -15.11
CA TYR A 163 2.41 7.98 -16.29
C TYR A 163 1.94 6.66 -16.91
N PRO A 164 2.81 5.64 -17.16
CA PRO A 164 2.34 4.34 -17.60
C PRO A 164 1.36 3.65 -16.64
N VAL A 165 1.55 3.78 -15.32
CA VAL A 165 0.59 3.24 -14.33
C VAL A 165 -0.79 3.88 -14.53
N PHE A 166 -0.86 5.20 -14.70
CA PHE A 166 -2.13 5.86 -15.00
C PHE A 166 -2.72 5.41 -16.35
N GLN A 167 -1.90 5.26 -17.39
CA GLN A 167 -2.39 4.74 -18.69
C GLN A 167 -2.96 3.33 -18.57
N HIS A 168 -2.33 2.47 -17.77
CA HIS A 168 -2.84 1.12 -17.50
C HIS A 168 -4.25 1.17 -16.85
N GLN A 169 -4.49 2.10 -15.93
CA GLN A 169 -5.81 2.27 -15.31
C GLN A 169 -6.89 2.65 -16.34
N VAL A 170 -6.55 3.44 -17.36
CA VAL A 170 -7.47 3.78 -18.47
C VAL A 170 -7.79 2.52 -19.29
N GLU A 171 -6.81 1.67 -19.59
CA GLU A 171 -7.04 0.41 -20.31
C GLU A 171 -7.86 -0.59 -19.49
N MET A 172 -7.66 -0.67 -18.17
CA MET A 172 -8.52 -1.47 -17.27
C MET A 172 -9.96 -0.98 -17.30
N THR A 173 -10.16 0.34 -17.26
CA THR A 173 -11.49 0.97 -17.37
C THR A 173 -12.17 0.57 -18.68
N LYS A 174 -11.43 0.62 -19.79
CA LYS A 174 -11.92 0.20 -21.10
C LYS A 174 -12.37 -1.26 -21.11
N ALA A 175 -11.57 -2.14 -20.52
CA ALA A 175 -11.89 -3.57 -20.45
C ALA A 175 -13.15 -3.83 -19.61
N TRP A 176 -13.34 -3.11 -18.50
CA TRP A 176 -14.56 -3.19 -17.70
C TRP A 176 -15.80 -2.65 -18.43
N GLN A 177 -15.66 -1.59 -19.25
CA GLN A 177 -16.73 -1.12 -20.14
C GLN A 177 -17.08 -2.18 -21.20
N GLN A 178 -16.07 -2.80 -21.84
CA GLN A 178 -16.27 -3.85 -22.83
C GLN A 178 -16.93 -5.10 -22.24
N ALA A 179 -16.68 -5.39 -20.97
CA ALA A 179 -17.34 -6.45 -20.22
C ALA A 179 -18.76 -6.08 -19.74
N GLY A 180 -19.23 -4.86 -20.01
CA GLY A 180 -20.58 -4.40 -19.67
C GLY A 180 -20.80 -4.08 -18.20
N ILE A 181 -19.76 -4.05 -17.36
CA ILE A 181 -19.91 -3.75 -15.93
C ILE A 181 -19.77 -2.26 -15.61
N LEU A 182 -19.21 -1.47 -16.52
CA LEU A 182 -19.14 -0.01 -16.44
C LEU A 182 -19.92 0.65 -17.59
N PRO A 183 -20.43 1.89 -17.42
CA PRO A 183 -21.21 2.60 -18.42
C PRO A 183 -20.47 2.72 -19.77
N ALA A 184 -20.97 2.04 -20.80
CA ALA A 184 -20.40 2.10 -22.14
C ALA A 184 -20.64 3.45 -22.84
N SER A 185 -21.60 4.26 -22.36
CA SER A 185 -21.91 5.58 -22.89
C SER A 185 -20.87 6.64 -22.54
N GLU A 186 -20.07 6.42 -21.50
CA GLU A 186 -19.09 7.38 -21.02
C GLU A 186 -17.75 7.25 -21.76
N ASN A 187 -17.07 8.38 -21.95
CA ASN A 187 -15.71 8.38 -22.47
C ASN A 187 -14.77 7.68 -21.47
N THR A 188 -14.04 6.66 -21.92
CA THR A 188 -13.15 5.83 -21.08
C THR A 188 -12.18 6.66 -20.24
N LEU A 189 -11.50 7.65 -20.83
CA LEU A 189 -10.54 8.48 -20.10
C LEU A 189 -11.24 9.29 -19.00
N ARG A 190 -12.41 9.87 -19.28
CA ARG A 190 -13.15 10.66 -18.28
C ARG A 190 -13.70 9.79 -17.17
N LEU A 191 -14.21 8.60 -17.51
CA LEU A 191 -14.67 7.64 -16.51
C LEU A 191 -13.53 7.18 -15.59
N ALA A 192 -12.35 6.88 -16.16
CA ALA A 192 -11.17 6.51 -15.38
C ALA A 192 -10.75 7.65 -14.43
N GLN A 193 -10.72 8.90 -14.93
CA GLN A 193 -10.37 10.07 -14.11
C GLN A 193 -11.36 10.34 -12.97
N VAL A 194 -12.67 10.21 -13.22
CA VAL A 194 -13.69 10.41 -12.19
C VAL A 194 -13.68 9.28 -11.16
N THR A 195 -13.46 8.04 -11.60
CA THR A 195 -13.27 6.88 -10.71
C THR A 195 -12.04 7.11 -9.81
N TRP A 196 -10.92 7.49 -10.41
CA TRP A 196 -9.70 7.81 -9.66
C TRP A 196 -9.90 8.99 -8.70
N GLY A 197 -10.53 10.09 -9.13
CA GLY A 197 -10.83 11.22 -8.25
C GLY A 197 -11.70 10.84 -7.06
N THR A 198 -12.65 9.92 -7.24
CA THR A 198 -13.49 9.38 -6.17
C THR A 198 -12.65 8.59 -5.17
N MET A 199 -11.86 7.62 -5.64
CA MET A 199 -11.00 6.81 -4.77
C MET A 199 -9.94 7.68 -4.06
N HIS A 200 -9.34 8.63 -4.76
CA HIS A 200 -8.38 9.57 -4.19
C HIS A 200 -9.02 10.44 -3.09
N GLY A 201 -10.24 10.93 -3.31
CA GLY A 201 -11.00 11.68 -2.32
C GLY A 201 -11.27 10.86 -1.05
N ILE A 202 -11.74 9.61 -1.21
CA ILE A 202 -11.98 8.69 -0.07
C ILE A 202 -10.67 8.42 0.68
N ALA A 203 -9.58 8.11 -0.04
CA ALA A 203 -8.27 7.89 0.53
C ALA A 203 -7.78 9.11 1.34
N ARG A 204 -7.95 10.34 0.81
CA ARG A 204 -7.60 11.57 1.53
C ARG A 204 -8.39 11.75 2.80
N LEU A 205 -9.71 11.57 2.74
CA LEU A 205 -10.57 11.68 3.92
C LEU A 205 -10.14 10.71 5.03
N LEU A 206 -9.69 9.51 4.66
CA LEU A 206 -9.18 8.52 5.60
C LEU A 206 -7.81 8.90 6.17
N ILE A 207 -6.85 9.25 5.31
CA ILE A 207 -5.50 9.67 5.71
C ILE A 207 -5.56 10.89 6.65
N ASP A 208 -6.46 11.84 6.37
CA ASP A 208 -6.64 13.06 7.16
C ASP A 208 -7.47 12.83 8.45
N GLY A 209 -7.92 11.60 8.70
CA GLY A 209 -8.67 11.23 9.90
C GLY A 209 -10.10 11.78 9.98
N ILE A 210 -10.66 12.23 8.85
CA ILE A 210 -12.02 12.81 8.78
C ILE A 210 -13.08 11.70 8.94
N TYR A 211 -12.82 10.50 8.39
CA TYR A 211 -13.66 9.31 8.57
C TYR A 211 -12.81 8.16 9.11
N ALA A 212 -12.67 8.08 10.43
CA ALA A 212 -11.80 7.10 11.10
C ALA A 212 -12.51 5.79 11.50
N ASP A 213 -13.81 5.65 11.23
CA ASP A 213 -14.57 4.43 11.54
C ASP A 213 -14.51 3.44 10.37
N ALA A 214 -14.07 2.21 10.64
CA ALA A 214 -13.95 1.15 9.65
C ALA A 214 -15.29 0.82 8.96
N SER A 215 -16.41 0.89 9.69
CA SER A 215 -17.73 0.65 9.08
C SER A 215 -18.06 1.70 8.03
N ASN A 216 -17.70 2.96 8.27
CA ASN A 216 -17.94 4.04 7.32
C ASN A 216 -17.08 3.89 6.07
N ILE A 217 -15.84 3.40 6.20
CA ILE A 217 -14.94 3.19 5.06
C ILE A 217 -15.48 2.09 4.14
N GLU A 218 -15.91 0.96 4.71
CA GLU A 218 -16.49 -0.15 3.93
C GLU A 218 -17.74 0.31 3.18
N GLU A 219 -18.65 1.01 3.85
CA GLU A 219 -19.86 1.57 3.23
C GLU A 219 -19.54 2.60 2.13
N MET A 220 -18.51 3.44 2.33
CA MET A 220 -18.05 4.39 1.30
C MET A 220 -17.47 3.68 0.07
N CYS A 221 -16.67 2.63 0.28
CA CYS A 221 -16.13 1.82 -0.81
C CYS A 221 -17.25 1.10 -1.58
N GLU A 222 -18.22 0.49 -0.88
CA GLU A 222 -19.40 -0.11 -1.52
C GLU A 222 -20.21 0.92 -2.31
N CYS A 223 -20.43 2.10 -1.73
CA CYS A 223 -21.12 3.19 -2.40
C CYS A 223 -20.38 3.57 -3.70
N ALA A 224 -19.06 3.74 -3.64
CA ALA A 224 -18.24 4.04 -4.81
C ALA A 224 -18.36 2.95 -5.89
N VAL A 225 -18.30 1.66 -5.51
CA VAL A 225 -18.52 0.53 -6.43
C VAL A 225 -19.88 0.67 -7.12
N ASN A 226 -20.94 0.85 -6.35
CA ASN A 226 -22.31 0.91 -6.87
C ASN A 226 -22.59 2.13 -7.75
N VAL A 227 -21.94 3.27 -7.48
CA VAL A 227 -22.06 4.49 -8.29
C VAL A 227 -21.57 4.27 -9.71
N PHE A 228 -20.50 3.50 -9.89
CA PHE A 228 -19.87 3.30 -11.20
C PHE A 228 -20.33 2.06 -11.94
N LEU A 229 -20.92 1.07 -11.27
CA LEU A 229 -21.46 -0.09 -11.95
C LEU A 229 -22.58 0.31 -12.92
N ALA A 230 -22.56 -0.27 -14.12
CA ALA A 230 -23.64 -0.13 -15.08
C ALA A 230 -24.94 -0.68 -14.47
N LYS A 231 -26.01 0.10 -14.50
CA LYS A 231 -27.33 -0.37 -14.07
C LYS A 231 -27.83 -1.38 -15.10
N SER A 232 -28.19 -2.58 -14.64
CA SER A 232 -28.95 -3.52 -15.47
C SER A 232 -30.22 -2.82 -15.95
N THR A 233 -30.36 -2.67 -17.26
CA THR A 233 -31.56 -2.12 -17.91
C THR A 233 -32.64 -3.19 -18.00
#